data_AF-A0A161MDV8-F1
#
_entry.id   AF-A0A161MDV8-F1
#
_cell.length_a   1.000
_cell.length_b   1.000
_cell.length_c   1.000
_cell.angle_alpha   90.00
_cell.angle_beta   90.00
_cell.angle_gamma   90.00
#
_symmetry.space_group_name_H-M   'P 1'
#
loop_
_entity.id
_entity.type
_entity.pdbx_description
1 polymer ?
#
loop_
_entity_poly.entity_id
_entity_poly.type
_entity_poly.pdbx_seq_one_letter_code
_entity_poly.pdbx_strand_id
1 'polypeptide(L)'
;EPAALELGCVINDIRHIIVCGHSDCKAMNLLYKLRDEEYASKANRRISPLRSWLCTHAFSSLEKYQQLEVSGYHSPLIFQSETPLRKFVAYIDPDDKFVLEDKLSQVHCLQQLANIASYGFLKRRLEQHQLHIHALWFDIYTGDIYYFSRQNKRFIEINENTI
;
A
#
# COMPACT_ATOMS: atom_id res chain seq x y z
N GLU A 1 -10.10 -1.94 -7.58
CA GLU A 1 -11.21 -2.14 -8.54
C GLU A 1 -11.33 -0.91 -9.44
N PRO A 2 -11.14 -1.02 -10.76
CA PRO A 2 -11.15 0.13 -11.67
C PRO A 2 -12.55 0.76 -11.84
N ALA A 3 -13.62 -0.05 -11.85
CA ALA A 3 -14.98 0.43 -12.06
C ALA A 3 -15.45 1.41 -10.97
N ALA A 4 -15.16 1.12 -9.70
CA ALA A 4 -15.48 2.01 -8.59
C ALA A 4 -14.72 3.36 -8.68
N LEU A 5 -13.45 3.31 -9.11
CA LEU A 5 -12.64 4.50 -9.32
C LEU A 5 -13.17 5.36 -10.48
N GLU A 6 -13.61 4.74 -11.57
CA GLU A 6 -14.21 5.44 -12.70
C GLU A 6 -15.53 6.12 -12.29
N LEU A 7 -16.44 5.37 -11.66
CA LEU A 7 -17.70 5.92 -11.15
C LEU A 7 -17.46 7.08 -10.17
N GLY A 8 -16.56 6.90 -9.20
CA GLY A 8 -16.29 7.93 -8.21
C GLY A 8 -15.58 9.15 -8.79
N CYS A 9 -14.46 8.94 -9.48
CA CYS A 9 -13.53 10.03 -9.80
C CYS A 9 -13.78 10.66 -11.17
N VAL A 10 -14.37 9.92 -12.11
CA VAL A 10 -14.64 10.39 -13.48
C VAL A 10 -16.09 10.82 -13.62
N ILE A 11 -17.04 9.99 -13.19
CA ILE A 11 -18.48 10.26 -13.36
C ILE A 11 -18.97 11.24 -12.29
N ASN A 12 -18.58 11.05 -11.02
CA ASN A 12 -19.04 11.86 -9.89
C ASN A 12 -18.06 12.96 -9.45
N ASP A 13 -16.97 13.18 -10.21
CA ASP A 13 -15.96 14.23 -9.96
C ASP A 13 -15.33 14.22 -8.55
N ILE A 14 -15.25 13.06 -7.88
CA ILE A 14 -14.52 12.94 -6.61
C ILE A 14 -13.05 13.29 -6.84
N ARG A 15 -12.51 14.20 -6.01
CA ARG A 15 -11.14 14.72 -6.13
C ARG A 15 -10.12 14.08 -5.18
N HIS A 16 -10.58 13.29 -4.21
CA HIS A 16 -9.72 12.68 -3.20
C HIS A 16 -10.00 11.18 -3.11
N ILE A 17 -8.96 10.38 -3.34
CA ILE A 17 -8.95 8.94 -3.07
C ILE A 17 -8.08 8.73 -1.84
N ILE A 18 -8.55 7.90 -0.91
CA ILE A 18 -7.77 7.48 0.26
C ILE A 18 -7.63 5.96 0.21
N VAL A 19 -6.40 5.48 0.25
CA VAL A 19 -6.08 4.07 0.51
C VAL A 19 -5.91 3.91 2.01
N CYS A 20 -6.68 3.01 2.62
CA CYS A 20 -6.61 2.74 4.04
C CYS A 20 -5.95 1.37 4.27
N GLY A 21 -4.76 1.35 4.85
CA GLY A 21 -4.14 0.17 5.44
C GLY A 21 -4.40 0.12 6.95
N HIS A 22 -4.05 -0.98 7.62
CA HIS A 22 -4.22 -1.07 9.07
C HIS A 22 -3.33 -2.14 9.72
N SER A 23 -3.14 -2.06 11.04
CA SER A 23 -2.50 -3.12 11.84
C SER A 23 -3.35 -4.38 11.88
N ASP A 24 -2.70 -5.53 12.06
CA ASP A 24 -3.29 -6.87 12.09
C ASP A 24 -4.20 -7.20 10.89
N CYS A 25 -3.81 -6.73 9.71
CA CYS A 25 -4.53 -7.05 8.49
C CYS A 25 -4.40 -8.54 8.17
N LYS A 26 -5.47 -9.32 8.40
CA LYS A 26 -5.45 -10.79 8.20
C LYS A 26 -5.05 -11.21 6.78
N ALA A 27 -5.37 -10.39 5.78
CA ALA A 27 -4.91 -10.60 4.42
C ALA A 27 -3.38 -10.43 4.30
N MET A 28 -2.80 -9.44 4.97
CA MET A 28 -1.35 -9.21 5.02
C MET A 28 -0.64 -10.26 5.86
N ASN A 29 -1.22 -10.69 6.99
CA ASN A 29 -0.69 -11.81 7.78
C ASN A 29 -0.65 -13.10 6.94
N LEU A 30 -1.67 -13.33 6.11
CA LEU A 30 -1.67 -14.46 5.17
C LEU A 30 -0.64 -14.27 4.05
N LEU A 31 -0.54 -13.06 3.48
CA LEU A 31 0.46 -12.73 2.46
C LEU A 31 1.89 -12.94 2.99
N TYR A 32 2.15 -12.57 4.23
CA TYR A 32 3.42 -12.79 4.91
C TYR A 32 3.75 -14.29 4.98
N LYS A 33 2.78 -15.14 5.31
CA LYS A 33 2.96 -16.61 5.29
C LYS A 33 3.18 -17.18 3.89
N LEU A 34 2.67 -16.52 2.85
CA LEU A 34 2.87 -16.92 1.44
C LEU A 34 4.29 -16.65 0.91
N ARG A 35 5.21 -16.18 1.75
CA ARG A 35 6.65 -16.20 1.47
C ARG A 35 7.22 -17.60 1.40
N ASP A 36 6.64 -18.51 2.17
CA ASP A 36 7.03 -19.90 2.17
C ASP A 36 6.57 -20.58 0.86
N GLU A 37 7.51 -21.17 0.12
CA GLU A 37 7.26 -21.73 -1.20
C GLU A 37 6.31 -22.93 -1.18
N GLU A 38 6.35 -23.74 -0.11
CA GLU A 38 5.46 -24.89 0.08
C GLU A 38 4.04 -24.39 0.32
N TYR A 39 3.88 -23.43 1.22
CA TYR A 39 2.59 -22.81 1.54
C TYR A 39 2.00 -22.05 0.35
N ALA A 40 2.86 -21.44 -0.47
CA ALA A 40 2.50 -20.76 -1.71
C ALA A 40 2.48 -21.68 -2.94
N SER A 41 2.53 -23.00 -2.79
CA SER A 41 2.57 -23.93 -3.93
C SER A 41 1.32 -23.83 -4.83
N LYS A 42 1.46 -24.24 -6.10
CA LYS A 42 0.33 -24.25 -7.06
C LYS A 42 -0.85 -25.09 -6.57
N ALA A 43 -0.59 -26.20 -5.88
CA ALA A 43 -1.63 -27.03 -5.28
C ALA A 43 -2.40 -26.26 -4.20
N ASN A 44 -1.68 -25.61 -3.29
CA ASN A 44 -2.26 -24.82 -2.19
C ASN A 44 -3.01 -23.56 -2.65
N ARG A 45 -2.65 -22.98 -3.80
CA ARG A 45 -3.40 -21.86 -4.41
C ARG A 45 -4.71 -22.32 -5.04
N ARG A 46 -4.75 -23.49 -5.69
CA ARG A 46 -5.96 -24.01 -6.36
C ARG A 46 -7.09 -24.30 -5.37
N ILE A 47 -6.75 -24.64 -4.12
CA ILE A 47 -7.74 -24.96 -3.06
C ILE A 47 -8.22 -23.73 -2.29
N SER A 48 -7.57 -22.57 -2.42
CA SER A 48 -7.90 -21.37 -1.65
C SER A 48 -8.03 -20.14 -2.56
N PRO A 49 -9.26 -19.68 -2.84
CA PRO A 49 -9.49 -18.47 -3.63
C PRO A 49 -8.76 -17.25 -3.08
N LEU A 50 -8.70 -17.10 -1.76
CA LEU A 50 -7.98 -16.00 -1.09
C LEU A 50 -6.47 -16.07 -1.34
N ARG A 51 -5.84 -17.25 -1.22
CA ARG A 51 -4.41 -17.40 -1.54
C ARG A 51 -4.15 -17.10 -3.01
N SER A 52 -4.99 -17.62 -3.90
CA SER A 52 -4.88 -17.34 -5.33
C SER A 52 -4.95 -15.83 -5.60
N TRP A 53 -5.93 -15.14 -5.01
CA TRP A 53 -6.10 -13.70 -5.15
C TRP A 53 -4.89 -12.92 -4.63
N LEU A 54 -4.39 -13.25 -3.44
CA LEU A 54 -3.20 -12.60 -2.85
C LEU A 54 -1.95 -12.81 -3.71
N CYS A 55 -1.71 -14.03 -4.18
CA CYS A 55 -0.59 -14.32 -5.07
C CYS A 55 -0.69 -13.60 -6.41
N THR A 56 -1.90 -13.29 -6.89
CA THR A 56 -2.09 -12.57 -8.15
C THR A 56 -2.00 -11.06 -7.97
N HIS A 57 -2.56 -10.50 -6.90
CA HIS A 57 -2.78 -9.05 -6.78
C HIS A 57 -1.89 -8.36 -5.73
N ALA A 58 -1.34 -9.10 -4.77
CA ALA A 58 -0.54 -8.53 -3.68
C ALA A 58 0.93 -8.95 -3.72
N PHE A 59 1.33 -9.79 -4.67
CA PHE A 59 2.70 -10.30 -4.77
C PHE A 59 3.75 -9.19 -4.95
N SER A 60 3.45 -8.13 -5.71
CA SER A 60 4.35 -6.97 -5.84
C SER A 60 4.58 -6.24 -4.52
N SER A 61 3.62 -6.27 -3.58
CA SER A 61 3.82 -5.76 -2.23
C SER A 61 4.78 -6.64 -1.44
N LEU A 62 4.68 -7.96 -1.63
CA LEU A 62 5.56 -8.91 -0.98
C LEU A 62 7.00 -8.82 -1.51
N GLU A 63 7.20 -8.67 -2.83
CA GLU A 63 8.53 -8.46 -3.43
C GLU A 63 9.20 -7.19 -2.88
N LYS A 64 8.45 -6.09 -2.78
CA LYS A 64 8.96 -4.85 -2.16
C LYS A 64 9.29 -5.03 -0.70
N TYR A 65 8.47 -5.76 0.03
CA TYR A 65 8.74 -6.07 1.43
C TYR A 65 10.01 -6.92 1.57
N GLN A 66 10.23 -7.94 0.73
CA GLN A 66 11.46 -8.73 0.73
C GLN A 66 12.72 -7.87 0.44
N GLN A 67 12.62 -6.87 -0.44
CA GLN A 67 13.71 -5.90 -0.66
C GLN A 67 14.03 -5.12 0.62
N LEU A 68 13.01 -4.71 1.37
CA LEU A 68 13.16 -4.05 2.66
C LEU A 68 13.87 -4.98 3.67
N GLU A 69 13.48 -6.25 3.75
CA GLU A 69 14.11 -7.23 4.65
C GLU A 69 15.60 -7.44 4.34
N VAL A 70 15.94 -7.60 3.06
CA VAL A 70 17.34 -7.77 2.62
C VAL A 70 18.20 -6.54 2.99
N SER A 71 17.60 -5.35 2.98
CA SER A 71 18.26 -4.11 3.41
C SER A 71 18.28 -3.89 4.93
N GLY A 72 17.77 -4.85 5.70
CA GLY A 72 17.65 -4.76 7.16
C GLY A 72 16.67 -3.69 7.64
N TYR A 73 15.64 -3.35 6.87
CA TYR A 73 14.59 -2.36 7.20
C TYR A 73 15.01 -0.88 7.27
N HIS A 74 16.28 -0.55 7.02
CA HIS A 74 16.79 0.84 7.12
C HIS A 74 16.73 1.59 5.79
N SER A 75 16.75 0.86 4.67
CA SER A 75 16.76 1.49 3.35
C SER A 75 15.34 1.82 2.89
N PRO A 76 15.13 2.97 2.23
CA PRO A 76 13.81 3.33 1.78
C PRO A 76 13.38 2.50 0.57
N LEU A 77 12.09 2.26 0.46
CA LEU A 77 11.48 1.66 -0.72
C LEU A 77 11.11 2.75 -1.73
N ILE A 78 11.24 2.40 -3.02
CA ILE A 78 10.82 3.23 -4.13
C ILE A 78 9.53 2.67 -4.71
N PHE A 79 8.50 3.52 -4.78
CA PHE A 79 7.22 3.21 -5.41
C PHE A 79 7.13 4.01 -6.71
N GLN A 80 6.81 3.32 -7.80
CA GLN A 80 6.73 3.91 -9.13
C GLN A 80 5.59 3.25 -9.91
N SER A 81 4.84 4.07 -10.64
CA SER A 81 3.92 3.67 -11.71
C SER A 81 4.54 3.95 -13.08
N GLU A 82 3.95 3.41 -14.15
CA GLU A 82 4.39 3.64 -15.55
C GLU A 82 4.44 5.15 -15.93
N THR A 83 3.73 5.99 -15.18
CA THR A 83 3.78 7.45 -15.30
C THR A 83 4.93 8.05 -14.45
N PRO A 84 5.90 8.77 -15.07
CA PRO A 84 7.06 9.34 -14.38
C PRO A 84 6.71 10.30 -13.24
N LEU A 85 5.53 10.91 -13.30
CA LEU A 85 5.10 12.01 -12.43
C LEU A 85 4.80 11.59 -10.98
N ARG A 86 4.81 10.28 -10.65
CA ARG A 86 4.45 9.82 -9.30
C ARG A 86 5.38 8.76 -8.73
N LYS A 87 6.69 8.86 -9.02
CA LYS A 87 7.70 8.20 -8.18
C LYS A 87 7.69 8.80 -6.77
N PHE A 88 7.69 7.97 -5.75
CA PHE A 88 7.90 8.42 -4.38
C PHE A 88 8.75 7.42 -3.60
N VAL A 89 9.34 7.92 -2.53
CA VAL A 89 10.24 7.18 -1.65
C VAL A 89 9.56 7.07 -0.30
N ALA A 90 9.64 5.92 0.35
CA ALA A 90 9.08 5.70 1.67
C ALA A 90 10.05 4.92 2.57
N TYR A 91 10.25 5.42 3.78
CA TYR A 91 10.77 4.67 4.90
C TYR A 91 9.59 4.00 5.61
N ILE A 92 9.69 2.69 5.81
CA ILE A 92 8.65 1.89 6.44
C ILE A 92 9.04 1.71 7.90
N ASP A 93 8.21 2.23 8.79
CA ASP A 93 8.39 2.13 10.25
C ASP A 93 9.86 2.28 10.72
N PRO A 94 10.50 3.45 10.48
CA PRO A 94 11.92 3.65 10.80
C PRO A 94 12.19 3.63 12.32
N ASP A 95 11.15 3.78 13.13
CA ASP A 95 11.23 3.76 14.59
C ASP A 95 10.98 2.35 15.17
N ASP A 96 10.80 1.34 14.30
CA ASP A 96 10.61 -0.09 14.65
C ASP A 96 9.47 -0.34 15.66
N LYS A 97 8.34 0.35 15.48
CA LYS A 97 7.19 0.28 16.39
C LYS A 97 6.28 -0.92 16.13
N PHE A 98 6.26 -1.43 14.90
CA PHE A 98 5.27 -2.39 14.45
C PHE A 98 5.89 -3.75 14.11
N VAL A 99 5.08 -4.81 14.21
CA VAL A 99 5.49 -6.16 13.84
C VAL A 99 5.67 -6.28 12.31
N LEU A 100 6.33 -7.36 11.87
CA LEU A 100 6.71 -7.57 10.48
C LEU A 100 5.51 -7.57 9.51
N GLU A 101 4.40 -8.19 9.91
CA GLU A 101 3.16 -8.21 9.15
C GLU A 101 2.55 -6.81 8.98
N ASP A 102 2.69 -5.95 9.99
CA ASP A 102 2.17 -4.58 9.97
C ASP A 102 3.04 -3.66 9.11
N LYS A 103 4.37 -3.87 9.11
CA LYS A 103 5.27 -3.26 8.13
C LYS A 103 4.89 -3.66 6.70
N LEU A 104 4.57 -4.94 6.46
CA LEU A 104 4.06 -5.39 5.16
C LEU A 104 2.72 -4.73 4.81
N SER A 105 1.84 -4.52 5.80
CA SER A 105 0.59 -3.77 5.61
C SER A 105 0.83 -2.32 5.19
N GLN A 106 1.81 -1.62 5.79
CA GLN A 106 2.23 -0.28 5.33
C GLN A 106 2.76 -0.30 3.89
N VAL A 107 3.63 -1.26 3.55
CA VAL A 107 4.14 -1.44 2.18
C VAL A 107 2.99 -1.66 1.20
N HIS A 108 2.04 -2.52 1.54
CA HIS A 108 0.89 -2.82 0.68
C HIS A 108 0.02 -1.59 0.45
N CYS A 109 -0.26 -0.79 1.49
CA CYS A 109 -1.00 0.45 1.38
C CYS A 109 -0.35 1.42 0.36
N LEU A 110 0.97 1.58 0.42
CA LEU A 110 1.72 2.41 -0.53
C LEU A 110 1.79 1.80 -1.93
N GLN A 111 1.86 0.47 -2.03
CA GLN A 111 1.80 -0.22 -3.32
C GLN A 111 0.43 0.00 -4.00
N GLN A 112 -0.67 -0.02 -3.24
CA GLN A 112 -1.99 0.27 -3.80
C GLN A 112 -2.12 1.73 -4.25
N LEU A 113 -1.48 2.68 -3.55
CA LEU A 113 -1.39 4.06 -4.01
C LEU A 113 -0.75 4.16 -5.42
N ALA A 114 0.34 3.41 -5.64
CA ALA A 114 1.01 3.33 -6.94
C ALA A 114 0.16 2.63 -8.02
N ASN A 115 -0.55 1.56 -7.65
CA ASN A 115 -1.46 0.84 -8.56
C ASN A 115 -2.63 1.73 -9.01
N ILE A 116 -3.23 2.51 -8.10
CA ILE A 116 -4.31 3.44 -8.46
C ILE A 116 -3.78 4.54 -9.39
N ALA A 117 -2.58 5.04 -9.13
CA ALA A 117 -1.93 6.06 -9.96
C ALA A 117 -1.55 5.58 -11.37
N SER A 118 -1.49 4.26 -11.62
CA SER A 118 -1.17 3.70 -12.93
C SER A 118 -2.39 3.57 -13.86
N TYR A 119 -3.62 3.76 -13.37
CA TYR A 119 -4.80 3.70 -14.23
C TYR A 119 -4.84 4.84 -15.24
N GLY A 120 -4.84 4.50 -16.53
CA GLY A 120 -4.81 5.47 -17.64
C GLY A 120 -5.97 6.46 -17.62
N PHE A 121 -7.17 6.03 -17.23
CA PHE A 121 -8.36 6.90 -17.15
C PHE A 121 -8.28 7.95 -16.03
N LEU A 122 -7.38 7.79 -15.06
CA LEU A 122 -7.12 8.79 -14.01
C LEU A 122 -5.97 9.74 -14.38
N LYS A 123 -5.08 9.35 -15.31
CA LYS A 123 -3.82 10.03 -15.62
C LYS A 123 -3.99 11.55 -15.80
N ARG A 124 -4.90 11.98 -16.67
CA ARG A 124 -5.12 13.42 -16.96
C ARG A 124 -5.48 14.22 -15.71
N ARG A 125 -6.41 13.72 -14.88
CA ARG A 125 -6.84 14.40 -13.65
C ARG A 125 -5.72 14.44 -12.61
N LEU A 126 -4.92 13.37 -12.54
CA LEU A 126 -3.76 13.28 -11.66
C LEU A 126 -2.65 14.27 -12.06
N GLU A 127 -2.45 14.50 -13.36
CA GLU A 127 -1.47 15.44 -13.93
C GLU A 127 -1.93 16.90 -13.80
N GLN A 128 -3.23 17.16 -13.92
CA GLN A 128 -3.82 18.50 -13.80
C GLN A 128 -4.11 18.92 -12.35
N HIS A 129 -3.64 18.16 -11.35
CA HIS A 129 -3.91 18.38 -9.93
C HIS A 129 -5.41 18.47 -9.59
N GLN A 130 -6.26 17.76 -10.34
CA GLN A 130 -7.71 17.67 -10.11
C GLN A 130 -8.09 16.42 -9.31
N LEU A 131 -7.15 15.49 -9.13
CA LEU A 131 -7.30 14.27 -8.36
C LEU A 131 -6.07 14.01 -7.50
N HIS A 132 -6.30 13.80 -6.21
CA HIS A 132 -5.30 13.53 -5.20
C HIS A 132 -5.51 12.13 -4.63
N ILE A 133 -4.42 11.40 -4.43
CA ILE A 133 -4.44 10.06 -3.83
C ILE A 133 -3.63 10.15 -2.55
N HIS A 134 -4.23 9.72 -1.45
CA HIS A 134 -3.68 9.76 -0.11
C HIS A 134 -3.61 8.34 0.46
N ALA A 135 -2.74 8.13 1.44
CA ALA A 135 -2.69 6.89 2.20
C ALA A 135 -2.86 7.20 3.68
N LEU A 136 -3.78 6.47 4.31
CA LEU A 136 -3.95 6.39 5.75
C LEU A 136 -3.61 4.97 6.22
N TRP A 137 -3.04 4.86 7.40
CA TRP A 137 -2.78 3.58 8.04
C TRP A 137 -3.26 3.66 9.49
N PHE A 138 -4.07 2.68 9.90
CA PHE A 138 -4.75 2.70 11.20
C PHE A 138 -4.13 1.65 12.13
N ASP A 139 -3.72 2.05 13.32
CA ASP A 139 -3.48 1.07 14.37
C ASP A 139 -4.80 0.73 15.07
N ILE A 140 -5.32 -0.48 14.82
CA ILE A 140 -6.60 -0.91 15.38
C ILE A 140 -6.54 -1.18 16.89
N TYR A 141 -5.35 -1.34 17.46
CA TYR A 141 -5.19 -1.61 18.90
C TYR A 141 -5.20 -0.34 19.73
N THR A 142 -4.54 0.73 19.25
CA THR A 142 -4.49 2.02 19.95
C THR A 142 -5.57 2.99 19.48
N GLY A 143 -6.06 2.82 18.25
CA GLY A 143 -6.93 3.77 17.57
C GLY A 143 -6.18 4.89 16.85
N ASP A 144 -4.84 4.86 16.83
CA ASP A 144 -4.02 5.88 16.19
C ASP A 144 -4.15 5.81 14.67
N ILE A 145 -4.16 6.98 14.03
CA ILE A 145 -4.25 7.10 12.58
C ILE A 145 -2.97 7.75 12.09
N TYR A 146 -2.37 7.17 11.06
CA TYR A 146 -1.16 7.68 10.43
C TYR A 146 -1.47 8.09 9.00
N TYR A 147 -0.98 9.24 8.56
CA TYR A 147 -1.03 9.64 7.15
C TYR A 147 0.35 9.51 6.51
N PHE A 148 0.39 9.10 5.24
CA PHE A 148 1.66 9.08 4.51
C PHE A 148 2.06 10.49 4.09
N SER A 149 3.10 11.04 4.71
CA SER A 149 3.67 12.33 4.36
C SER A 149 4.72 12.19 3.27
N ARG A 150 4.46 12.77 2.08
CA ARG A 150 5.46 12.76 0.98
C ARG A 150 6.72 13.57 1.32
N GLN A 151 6.59 14.62 2.14
CA GLN A 151 7.71 15.45 2.58
C GLN A 151 8.64 14.68 3.51
N ASN A 152 8.07 14.02 4.52
CA ASN A 152 8.83 13.23 5.49
C ASN A 152 9.13 11.81 5.00
N LYS A 153 8.56 11.41 3.86
CA LYS A 153 8.74 10.09 3.22
C LYS A 153 8.38 8.94 4.16
N ARG A 154 7.41 9.11 5.06
CA ARG A 154 6.96 8.08 6.02
C ARG A 154 5.53 8.31 6.46
N PHE A 155 4.93 7.29 7.09
CA PHE A 155 3.70 7.45 7.85
C PHE A 155 3.98 8.30 9.10
N ILE A 156 3.17 9.34 9.31
CA ILE A 156 3.20 10.21 10.48
C ILE A 156 1.85 10.12 11.15
N GLU A 157 1.86 9.96 12.46
CA GLU A 157 0.66 10.00 13.28
C GLU A 157 -0.08 11.33 13.11
N ILE A 158 -1.40 11.26 13.03
CA ILE A 158 -2.29 12.41 12.95
C ILE A 158 -2.63 12.82 14.40
N ASN A 159 -2.07 13.94 14.84
CA ASN A 159 -2.33 14.54 16.14
C ASN A 159 -2.25 16.08 16.04
N GLU A 160 -2.47 16.78 17.15
CA GLU A 160 -2.51 18.25 17.19
C GLU A 160 -1.26 18.93 16.63
N ASN A 161 -0.11 18.25 16.62
CA ASN A 161 1.16 18.81 16.14
C ASN A 161 1.43 18.53 14.66
N THR A 162 0.69 17.61 14.04
CA THR A 162 0.93 17.11 12.68
C THR A 162 -0.21 17.41 11.71
N ILE A 163 -1.31 17.98 12.20
CA ILE A 163 -2.45 18.55 11.46
C ILE A 163 -2.18 20.03 11.16
#